data_AF-A0A453C0W4-F1
#
_entry.id   AF-A0A453C0W4-F1
#
_cell.length_a   1.000
_cell.length_b   1.000
_cell.length_c   1.000
_cell.angle_alpha   90.00
_cell.angle_beta   90.00
_cell.angle_gamma   90.00
#
_symmetry.space_group_name_H-M   'P 1'
#
loop_
_entity.id
_entity.type
_entity.pdbx_description
1 polymer ?
#
loop_
_entity_poly.entity_id
_entity_poly.type
_entity_poly.pdbx_seq_one_letter_code
_entity_poly.pdbx_strand_id
1 'polypeptide(L)' 'DNKNTVEVCRDYLKKMCNRESCRFAHPDSQTEVAHDKVEVCRDFKRGECTRPTCRFYHPSSS' A
#
# COMPACT_ATOMS: atom_id res chain seq x y z
N ASP A 1 -18.27 0.74 -9.81
CA ASP A 1 -17.63 0.10 -8.64
C ASP A 1 -16.12 0.11 -8.87
N ASN A 2 -15.42 1.10 -8.30
CA ASN A 2 -13.97 1.32 -8.52
C ASN A 2 -13.24 1.12 -7.18
N LYS A 3 -13.21 -0.11 -6.68
CA LYS A 3 -12.48 -0.43 -5.43
C LYS A 3 -11.02 -0.73 -5.76
N ASN A 4 -10.28 0.32 -6.12
CA ASN A 4 -8.81 0.26 -6.27
C ASN A 4 -8.11 0.46 -4.90
N THR A 5 -8.72 -0.04 -3.83
CA THR A 5 -8.24 0.08 -2.45
C THR A 5 -7.91 -1.31 -1.91
N VAL A 6 -6.89 -1.38 -1.06
CA VAL A 6 -6.46 -2.61 -0.39
C VAL A 6 -6.44 -2.41 1.12
N GLU A 7 -6.68 -3.49 1.85
CA GLU A 7 -6.67 -3.49 3.32
C GLU A 7 -5.23 -3.48 3.84
N VAL A 8 -4.98 -2.61 4.80
CA VAL A 8 -3.68 -2.47 5.47
C VAL A 8 -3.53 -3.53 6.54
N CYS A 9 -2.31 -4.05 6.70
CA CYS A 9 -2.00 -4.95 7.79
C CYS A 9 -2.12 -4.22 9.14
N ARG A 10 -3.04 -4.67 9.99
CA ARG A 10 -3.26 -4.08 11.32
C ARG A 10 -2.05 -4.22 12.23
N ASP A 11 -1.31 -5.33 12.11
CA ASP A 11 -0.09 -5.57 12.87
C ASP A 11 1.04 -4.65 12.39
N TYR A 12 1.10 -4.35 11.08
CA TYR A 12 2.07 -3.40 10.53
C TYR A 12 1.80 -1.97 10.99
N LEU A 13 0.53 -1.55 11.05
CA LEU A 13 0.16 -0.25 11.64
C LEU A 13 0.61 -0.12 13.11
N LYS A 14 0.66 -1.24 13.84
CA LYS A 14 1.18 -1.33 15.21
C LYS A 14 2.69 -1.53 15.29
N LYS A 15 3.38 -1.61 14.15
CA LYS A 15 4.82 -1.95 14.03
C LYS A 15 5.17 -3.32 14.61
N MET A 16 4.24 -4.28 14.54
CA MET A 16 4.38 -5.64 15.08
C MET A 16 4.42 -6.71 13.98
N CYS A 17 4.21 -6.35 12.71
CA CYS A 17 4.33 -7.29 11.60
C CYS A 17 5.78 -7.38 11.11
N ASN A 18 6.35 -8.60 11.08
CA ASN A 18 7.67 -8.87 10.48
C ASN A 18 7.60 -9.81 9.26
N ARG A 19 6.40 -10.17 8.82
CA ARG A 19 6.20 -11.18 7.78
C ARG A 19 6.73 -10.67 6.45
N GLU A 20 7.72 -11.36 5.91
CA GLU A 20 8.30 -11.12 4.58
C GLU A 20 7.28 -11.23 3.45
N SER A 21 6.27 -12.08 3.61
CA SER A 21 5.18 -12.25 2.63
C SER A 21 3.82 -12.05 3.30
N CYS A 22 3.59 -10.84 3.82
CA CYS A 22 2.30 -10.51 4.43
C CYS A 22 1.20 -10.43 3.36
N ARG A 23 0.03 -11.01 3.65
CA ARG A 23 -1.14 -10.98 2.75
C ARG A 23 -1.79 -9.58 2.67
N PHE A 24 -1.49 -8.68 3.61
CA PHE A 24 -2.10 -7.36 3.72
C PHE A 24 -1.09 -6.26 3.37
N ALA A 25 -1.57 -5.06 3.01
CA ALA A 25 -0.70 -3.97 2.57
C ALA A 25 0.16 -3.41 3.70
N HIS A 26 1.44 -3.16 3.41
CA HIS A 26 2.41 -2.50 4.30
C HIS A 26 2.80 -1.12 3.72
N PRO A 27 1.91 -0.12 3.78
CA PRO A 27 2.18 1.19 3.19
C PRO A 27 3.33 1.92 3.90
N ASP A 28 4.17 2.61 3.13
CA ASP A 28 5.15 3.55 3.68
C ASP A 28 4.49 4.71 4.42
N SER A 29 5.24 5.40 5.28
CA SER A 29 4.74 6.57 6.03
C SER A 29 4.24 7.73 5.16
N GLN A 30 4.54 7.72 3.85
CA GLN A 30 4.07 8.73 2.91
C GLN A 30 2.71 8.40 2.26
N THR A 31 2.22 7.16 2.38
CA THR A 31 0.94 6.75 1.81
C THR A 31 -0.19 7.09 2.77
N GLU A 32 -1.23 7.75 2.27
CA GLU A 32 -2.41 8.07 3.07
C GLU A 32 -3.25 6.82 3.33
N VAL A 33 -3.41 6.48 4.61
CA VAL A 33 -4.28 5.39 5.08
C VAL A 33 -5.61 5.97 5.53
N ALA A 34 -6.71 5.54 4.90
CA ALA A 34 -8.07 5.93 5.26
C ALA A 34 -8.89 4.71 5.63
N HIS A 35 -9.44 4.66 6.85
CA HIS A 35 -10.25 3.53 7.35
C HIS A 35 -9.56 2.16 7.15
N ASP A 36 -8.31 2.04 7.56
CA ASP A 36 -7.49 0.81 7.42
C ASP A 36 -7.32 0.34 5.96
N LYS A 37 -7.52 1.24 5.00
CA LYS A 37 -7.36 0.96 3.58
C LYS A 37 -6.46 2.01 2.93
N VAL A 38 -5.74 1.60 1.90
CA VAL A 38 -4.94 2.48 1.06
C VAL A 38 -5.36 2.37 -0.39
N GLU A 39 -5.26 3.47 -1.13
CA GLU A 39 -5.49 3.46 -2.57
C GLU A 39 -4.21 3.03 -3.30
N VAL A 40 -4.35 2.03 -4.17
CA VAL A 40 -3.24 1.53 -4.99
C VAL A 40 -2.92 2.55 -6.08
N CYS A 41 -1.64 2.78 -6.38
CA CYS A 41 -1.30 3.62 -7.51
C CYS A 41 -1.78 2.98 -8.83
N ARG A 42 -2.64 3.69 -9.56
CA ARG A 42 -3.20 3.21 -10.83
C ARG A 42 -2.12 3.09 -11.91
N ASP A 43 -1.23 4.06 -11.98
CA ASP A 43 -0.09 4.05 -12.92
C ASP A 43 0.87 2.90 -12.59
N PHE A 44 1.10 2.61 -11.30
CA PHE A 44 1.95 1.50 -10.89
C PHE A 44 1.34 0.15 -11.27
N LYS A 45 0.03 0.00 -11.07
CA LYS A 45 -0.72 -1.19 -11.51
C LYS A 45 -0.62 -1.41 -13.03
N ARG A 46 -0.43 -0.35 -13.81
CA ARG A 46 -0.19 -0.39 -15.26
C ARG A 46 1.29 -0.51 -15.64
N GLY A 47 2.22 -0.42 -14.68
CA GLY A 47 3.66 -0.44 -14.91
C GLY A 47 4.25 0.88 -15.42
N GLU A 48 3.51 1.99 -15.31
CA GLU A 48 3.89 3.30 -15.85
C GLU A 48 4.32 4.29 -14.76
N CYS A 49 4.16 3.94 -13.47
CA CYS A 49 4.58 4.82 -12.38
C CYS A 49 6.09 4.75 -12.18
N THR A 50 6.77 5.85 -12.51
CA THR A 50 8.23 6.03 -12.31
C THR A 50 8.54 7.04 -11.22
N ARG A 51 7.54 7.47 -10.44
CA ARG A 51 7.70 8.50 -9.42
C ARG A 51 8.56 7.95 -8.27
N PRO A 52 9.67 8.62 -7.89
CA PRO A 52 10.51 8.18 -6.78
C PRO A 52 9.77 8.25 -5.44
N THR A 53 8.86 9.22 -5.30
CA THR A 53 7.96 9.36 -4.14
C THR A 53 6.52 9.39 -4.64
N CYS A 54 5.83 8.25 -4.57
CA CYS A 54 4.41 8.17 -4.92
C CYS A 54 3.54 8.32 -3.67
N ARG A 55 2.47 9.12 -3.75
CA ARG A 55 1.49 9.27 -2.66
C ARG A 55 0.53 8.07 -2.53
N PHE A 56 0.54 7.17 -3.50
CA PHE A 56 -0.37 6.02 -3.60
C PHE A 56 0.42 4.72 -3.38
N TYR A 57 -0.27 3.68 -2.91
CA TYR A 57 0.37 2.42 -2.49
C TYR A 57 0.91 1.59 -3.67
N HIS A 58 2.14 1.07 -3.55
CA HIS A 58 2.82 0.22 -4.53
C HIS A 58 3.11 -1.18 -3.93
N PRO A 59 2.28 -2.22 -4.21
CA PRO A 59 2.34 -3.51 -3.53
C PRO A 59 3.62 -4.36 -3.73
N SER A 60 4.53 -4.01 -4.65
CA SER A 60 5.78 -4.78 -4.86
C SER A 60 7.00 -4.20 -4.14
N SER A 61 6.85 -3.10 -3.40
CA SER A 61 7.93 -2.48 -2.61
C SER A 61 7.90 -2.87 -1.12
N SER A 62 7.01 -3.79 -0.72
CA SER A 62 6.94 -4.37 0.64
C SER A 62 7.49 -5.78 0.68
#